data_AF-A0A540WHF3-F1
#
_entry.id   AF-A0A540WHF3-F1
#
_cell.length_a   1.000
_cell.length_b   1.000
_cell.length_c   1.000
_cell.angle_alpha   90.00
_cell.angle_beta   90.00
_cell.angle_gamma   90.00
#
_symmetry.space_group_name_H-M   'P 1'
#
loop_
_entity.id
_entity.type
_entity.pdbx_description
1 polymer ?
#
loop_
_entity_poly.entity_id
_entity_poly.type
_entity_poly.pdbx_seq_one_letter_code
_entity_poly.pdbx_strand_id
1 'polypeptide(L)'
;AIDINDPFLSSRLFGTGWDDPQMAGYACWYNLQQIFSWLAAMGWQVILHTGVTTRSDLLQRFLQLAANQFPPATLNSWRFVWHWSPQASEEARLHAWRQQRETLQALLPQPQLGVWHRFSEEAMSDDPFLASPILAEADFLACQADANELLDLAQLDSSRLASSESYPVHK
;
A
#
# COMPACT_ATOMS: atom_id res chain seq x y z
N ALA A 1 1.92 -2.39 -12.07
CA ALA A 1 1.35 -3.14 -10.93
C ALA A 1 -0.12 -2.72 -10.79
N ILE A 2 -1.00 -3.61 -10.38
CA ILE A 2 -2.37 -3.24 -9.99
C ILE A 2 -2.34 -2.81 -8.53
N ASP A 3 -2.81 -1.59 -8.30
CA ASP A 3 -3.06 -1.02 -6.98
C ASP A 3 -4.47 -1.45 -6.53
N ILE A 4 -4.54 -2.20 -5.43
CA ILE A 4 -5.80 -2.49 -4.74
C ILE A 4 -5.92 -1.49 -3.59
N ASN A 5 -6.47 -0.32 -3.91
CA ASN A 5 -6.44 0.88 -3.07
C ASN A 5 -7.11 0.72 -1.69
N ASP A 6 -8.11 -0.17 -1.57
CA ASP A 6 -8.69 -0.47 -0.26
C ASP A 6 -7.68 -1.26 0.59
N PRO A 7 -7.51 -0.97 1.90
CA PRO A 7 -6.63 -1.75 2.75
C PRO A 7 -7.10 -3.20 2.69
N PHE A 8 -6.28 -4.08 2.10
CA PHE A 8 -6.80 -5.37 1.63
C PHE A 8 -7.33 -6.18 2.82
N LEU A 9 -6.70 -6.09 3.99
CA LEU A 9 -7.16 -6.76 5.21
C LEU A 9 -8.43 -6.16 5.85
N SER A 10 -8.88 -4.97 5.42
CA SER A 10 -10.16 -4.37 5.82
C SER A 10 -11.14 -4.16 4.64
N SER A 11 -10.76 -4.58 3.43
CA SER A 11 -11.56 -4.46 2.21
C SER A 11 -12.60 -5.57 2.14
N ARG A 12 -13.79 -5.24 1.59
CA ARG A 12 -14.83 -6.23 1.26
C ARG A 12 -14.38 -7.29 0.25
N LEU A 13 -13.26 -7.09 -0.45
CA LEU A 13 -12.63 -8.10 -1.30
C LEU A 13 -12.30 -9.40 -0.55
N PHE A 14 -12.16 -9.32 0.78
CA PHE A 14 -11.85 -10.46 1.64
C PHE A 14 -13.10 -10.97 2.37
N GLY A 15 -14.14 -10.14 2.52
CA GLY A 15 -15.43 -10.56 3.10
C GLY A 15 -15.38 -10.87 4.60
N THR A 16 -16.54 -11.18 5.18
CA THR A 16 -16.70 -11.62 6.57
C THR A 16 -16.04 -12.99 6.79
N GLY A 17 -15.20 -13.14 7.83
CA GLY A 17 -14.69 -14.46 8.26
C GLY A 17 -13.18 -14.66 8.29
N TRP A 18 -12.36 -13.67 7.90
CA TRP A 18 -10.89 -13.76 8.00
C TRP A 18 -10.38 -13.61 9.44
N ASP A 19 -11.11 -12.84 10.23
CA ASP A 19 -10.91 -12.63 11.66
C ASP A 19 -11.34 -13.84 12.51
N ASP A 20 -12.13 -14.75 11.94
CA ASP A 20 -12.54 -16.01 12.59
C ASP A 20 -11.57 -17.16 12.21
N PRO A 21 -10.85 -17.75 13.19
CA PRO A 21 -10.06 -18.97 13.04
C PRO A 21 -10.79 -20.11 12.32
N GLN A 22 -12.08 -20.28 12.56
CA GLN A 22 -12.88 -21.37 12.03
C GLN A 22 -13.36 -21.09 10.60
N MET A 23 -13.53 -19.82 10.21
CA MET A 23 -14.02 -19.44 8.88
C MET A 23 -12.92 -19.03 7.90
N ALA A 24 -11.71 -18.68 8.31
CA ALA A 24 -10.70 -18.23 7.33
C ALA A 24 -10.19 -19.32 6.38
N GLY A 25 -10.46 -20.61 6.67
CA GLY A 25 -10.30 -21.71 5.70
C GLY A 25 -11.40 -21.76 4.63
N TYR A 26 -12.53 -21.09 4.87
CA TYR A 26 -13.71 -20.96 3.99
C TYR A 26 -13.89 -19.55 3.41
N ALA A 27 -13.09 -18.59 3.89
CA ALA A 27 -12.97 -17.28 3.26
C ALA A 27 -12.73 -17.45 1.76
N CYS A 28 -13.21 -16.51 0.93
CA CYS A 28 -13.34 -16.65 -0.51
C CYS A 28 -11.99 -16.66 -1.28
N TRP A 29 -11.09 -17.56 -0.91
CA TRP A 29 -9.78 -17.83 -1.50
C TRP A 29 -9.89 -18.15 -2.97
N TYR A 30 -10.97 -18.81 -3.40
CA TYR A 30 -11.15 -19.15 -4.80
C TYR A 30 -11.10 -17.92 -5.71
N ASN A 31 -11.84 -16.86 -5.38
CA ASN A 31 -11.86 -15.64 -6.19
C ASN A 31 -10.51 -14.92 -6.13
N LEU A 32 -9.92 -14.81 -4.94
CA LEU A 32 -8.59 -14.21 -4.77
C LEU A 32 -7.53 -14.96 -5.59
N GLN A 33 -7.55 -16.28 -5.53
CA GLN A 33 -6.64 -17.16 -6.26
C GLN A 33 -6.82 -17.00 -7.76
N GLN A 34 -8.05 -17.03 -8.27
CA GLN A 34 -8.32 -16.82 -9.70
C GLN A 34 -7.76 -15.47 -10.19
N ILE A 35 -8.07 -14.38 -9.48
CA ILE A 35 -7.60 -13.04 -9.86
C ILE A 35 -6.08 -12.97 -9.80
N PHE A 36 -5.47 -13.37 -8.69
CA PHE A 36 -4.03 -13.20 -8.48
C PHE A 36 -3.22 -14.12 -9.38
N SER A 37 -3.69 -15.35 -9.65
CA SER A 37 -3.07 -16.24 -10.63
C SER A 37 -3.20 -15.69 -12.05
N TRP A 38 -4.35 -15.11 -12.42
CA TRP A 38 -4.51 -14.46 -13.72
C TRP A 38 -3.58 -13.25 -13.88
N LEU A 39 -3.47 -12.40 -12.85
CA LEU A 39 -2.54 -11.27 -12.84
C LEU A 39 -1.10 -11.73 -12.98
N ALA A 40 -0.71 -12.76 -12.24
CA ALA A 40 0.63 -13.35 -12.36
C ALA A 40 0.90 -13.91 -13.76
N ALA A 41 -0.10 -14.56 -14.38
CA ALA A 41 0.02 -15.08 -15.76
C ALA A 41 0.21 -13.95 -16.80
N MET A 42 -0.36 -12.76 -16.55
CA MET A 42 -0.16 -11.57 -17.37
C MET A 42 1.16 -10.83 -17.08
N GLY A 43 1.96 -11.33 -16.12
CA GLY A 43 3.19 -10.67 -15.66
C GLY A 43 2.93 -9.41 -14.83
N TRP A 44 1.72 -9.25 -14.30
CA TRP A 44 1.34 -8.09 -13.50
C TRP A 44 1.59 -8.33 -12.01
N GLN A 45 2.14 -7.32 -11.35
CA GLN A 45 2.37 -7.29 -9.91
C GLN A 45 1.13 -6.75 -9.17
N VAL A 46 0.94 -7.19 -7.93
CA VAL A 46 -0.13 -6.71 -7.04
C VAL A 46 0.48 -5.85 -5.93
N ILE A 47 -0.14 -4.71 -5.64
CA ILE A 47 0.20 -3.88 -4.47
C ILE A 47 -0.86 -4.11 -3.39
N LEU A 48 -0.40 -4.45 -2.19
CA LEU A 48 -1.22 -4.80 -1.03
C LEU A 48 -1.03 -3.76 0.08
N HIS A 49 -2.10 -3.07 0.44
CA HIS A 49 -2.07 -1.95 1.39
C HIS A 49 -2.21 -2.40 2.85
N THR A 50 -1.29 -1.95 3.70
CA THR A 50 -1.29 -2.13 5.16
C THR A 50 -1.16 -0.78 5.86
N GLY A 51 -1.18 -0.73 7.19
CA GLY A 51 -0.99 0.51 7.95
C GLY A 51 -0.83 0.24 9.45
N VAL A 52 -0.84 1.30 10.25
CA VAL A 52 -0.68 1.20 11.73
C VAL A 52 -1.67 0.24 12.38
N THR A 53 -2.89 0.15 11.85
CA THR A 53 -3.97 -0.70 12.39
C THR A 53 -3.97 -2.13 11.84
N THR A 54 -3.04 -2.46 10.94
CA THR A 54 -2.92 -3.83 10.41
C THR A 54 -2.50 -4.78 11.52
N ARG A 55 -3.36 -5.76 11.81
CA ARG A 55 -3.10 -6.85 12.74
C ARG A 55 -2.07 -7.82 12.19
N SER A 56 -0.91 -7.90 12.85
CA SER A 56 0.21 -8.74 12.42
C SER A 56 -0.10 -10.23 12.45
N ASP A 57 -0.94 -10.69 13.39
CA ASP A 57 -1.40 -12.09 13.44
C ASP A 57 -2.24 -12.46 12.22
N LEU A 58 -3.10 -11.54 11.75
CA LEU A 58 -3.89 -11.74 10.53
C LEU A 58 -3.01 -11.68 9.28
N LEU A 59 -2.04 -10.75 9.23
CA LEU A 59 -1.07 -10.68 8.13
C LEU A 59 -0.25 -11.97 8.02
N GLN A 60 0.28 -12.46 9.14
CA GLN A 60 1.02 -13.73 9.19
C GLN A 60 0.16 -14.89 8.68
N ARG A 61 -1.08 -14.99 9.16
CA ARG A 61 -2.00 -16.05 8.74
C ARG A 61 -2.33 -15.97 7.24
N PHE A 62 -2.57 -14.77 6.73
CA PHE A 62 -2.80 -14.53 5.30
C PHE A 62 -1.62 -15.03 4.47
N LEU A 63 -0.38 -14.67 4.84
CA LEU A 63 0.83 -15.05 4.11
C LEU A 63 1.09 -16.56 4.18
N GLN A 64 0.85 -17.19 5.33
CA GLN A 64 0.95 -18.65 5.48
C GLN A 64 -0.05 -19.39 4.58
N LEU A 65 -1.29 -18.91 4.53
CA LEU A 65 -2.29 -19.49 3.64
C LEU A 65 -1.97 -19.21 2.17
N ALA A 66 -1.50 -18.01 1.84
CA ALA A 66 -1.06 -17.65 0.49
C ALA A 66 0.09 -18.55 0.00
N ALA A 67 1.04 -18.87 0.87
CA ALA A 67 2.13 -19.81 0.58
C ALA A 67 1.63 -21.21 0.19
N ASN A 68 0.46 -21.63 0.68
CA ASN A 68 -0.16 -22.91 0.31
C ASN A 68 -0.98 -22.83 -0.99
N GLN A 69 -1.39 -21.63 -1.41
CA GLN A 69 -2.32 -21.44 -2.54
C GLN A 69 -1.63 -20.93 -3.82
N PHE A 70 -0.46 -20.31 -3.69
CA PHE A 70 0.24 -19.68 -4.79
C PHE A 70 1.66 -20.21 -4.99
N PRO A 71 2.14 -20.34 -6.24
CA PRO A 71 3.54 -20.62 -6.51
C PRO A 71 4.45 -19.52 -5.93
N PRO A 72 5.70 -19.84 -5.53
CA PRO A 72 6.65 -18.85 -5.02
C PRO A 72 6.86 -17.66 -5.94
N ALA A 73 6.85 -17.87 -7.26
CA ALA A 73 6.99 -16.80 -8.25
C ALA A 73 5.83 -15.79 -8.19
N THR A 74 4.61 -16.22 -7.86
CA THR A 74 3.45 -15.32 -7.69
C THR A 74 3.59 -14.52 -6.41
N LEU A 75 3.98 -15.14 -5.30
CA LEU A 75 4.18 -14.44 -4.02
C LEU A 75 5.28 -13.38 -4.11
N ASN A 76 6.37 -13.70 -4.81
CA ASN A 76 7.48 -12.78 -5.03
C ASN A 76 7.14 -11.60 -5.95
N SER A 77 6.02 -11.66 -6.69
CA SER A 77 5.58 -10.54 -7.52
C SER A 77 4.75 -9.51 -6.73
N TRP A 78 4.40 -9.81 -5.48
CA TRP A 78 3.61 -8.91 -4.64
C TRP A 78 4.49 -7.82 -4.04
N ARG A 79 3.92 -6.63 -3.93
CA ARG A 79 4.48 -5.49 -3.20
C ARG A 79 3.52 -5.13 -2.08
N PHE A 80 4.07 -4.77 -0.94
CA PHE A 80 3.31 -4.27 0.19
C PHE A 80 3.55 -2.78 0.29
N VAL A 81 2.51 -2.04 0.62
CA VAL A 81 2.62 -0.60 0.84
C VAL A 81 1.97 -0.25 2.17
N TRP A 82 2.74 0.39 3.04
CA TRP A 82 2.31 0.75 4.37
C TRP A 82 1.88 2.21 4.41
N HIS A 83 0.63 2.47 4.78
CA HIS A 83 0.08 3.81 4.93
C HIS A 83 0.65 4.50 6.16
N TRP A 84 1.46 5.53 5.92
CA TRP A 84 1.97 6.40 6.97
C TRP A 84 0.85 7.29 7.50
N SER A 85 0.62 7.25 8.82
CA SER A 85 -0.44 8.01 9.47
C SER A 85 0.14 9.16 10.30
N PRO A 86 -0.21 10.43 10.01
CA PRO A 86 0.18 11.55 10.85
C PRO A 86 -0.47 11.49 12.24
N GLN A 87 -1.62 10.83 12.36
CA GLN A 87 -2.39 10.76 13.61
C GLN A 87 -1.81 9.77 14.63
N ALA A 88 -1.00 8.81 14.19
CA ALA A 88 -0.35 7.86 15.09
C ALA A 88 0.90 8.47 15.75
N SER A 89 1.18 8.08 17.00
CA SER A 89 2.43 8.45 17.67
C SER A 89 3.64 7.86 16.94
N GLU A 90 4.80 8.49 17.07
CA GLU A 90 6.03 7.98 16.47
C GLU A 90 6.36 6.56 16.94
N GLU A 91 6.24 6.29 18.24
CA GLU A 91 6.43 4.96 18.81
C GLU A 91 5.50 3.91 18.17
N ALA A 92 4.22 4.24 18.02
CA ALA A 92 3.25 3.33 17.39
C ALA A 92 3.57 3.08 15.91
N ARG A 93 3.98 4.11 15.17
CA ARG A 93 4.41 3.98 13.77
C ARG A 93 5.63 3.08 13.64
N LEU A 94 6.67 3.31 14.44
CA LEU A 94 7.91 2.53 14.40
C LEU A 94 7.67 1.07 14.81
N HIS A 95 6.86 0.85 15.86
CA HIS A 95 6.50 -0.50 16.29
C HIS A 95 5.75 -1.25 15.19
N ALA A 96 4.67 -0.65 14.64
CA ALA A 96 3.87 -1.28 13.59
C ALA A 96 4.69 -1.55 12.31
N TRP A 97 5.53 -0.60 11.89
CA TRP A 97 6.42 -0.74 10.75
C TRP A 97 7.39 -1.93 10.92
N ARG A 98 8.11 -1.98 12.04
CA ARG A 98 9.05 -3.07 12.33
C ARG A 98 8.35 -4.42 12.36
N GLN A 99 7.23 -4.51 13.07
CA GLN A 99 6.49 -5.76 13.21
C GLN A 99 6.00 -6.28 11.85
N GLN A 100 5.51 -5.41 10.98
CA GLN A 100 5.07 -5.82 9.64
C GLN A 100 6.26 -6.22 8.76
N ARG A 101 7.34 -5.45 8.77
CA ARG A 101 8.56 -5.80 8.02
C ARG A 101 9.12 -7.16 8.43
N GLU A 102 9.20 -7.43 9.73
CA GLU A 102 9.62 -8.73 10.27
C GLU A 102 8.68 -9.85 9.85
N THR A 103 7.36 -9.62 9.89
CA THR A 103 6.35 -10.60 9.45
C THR A 103 6.52 -10.97 7.97
N LEU A 104 6.76 -9.97 7.11
CA LEU A 104 7.02 -10.18 5.69
C LEU A 104 8.33 -10.94 5.46
N GLN A 105 9.42 -10.52 6.12
CA GLN A 105 10.74 -11.15 5.99
C GLN A 105 10.78 -12.60 6.49
N ALA A 106 9.94 -12.94 7.47
CA ALA A 106 9.85 -14.30 7.99
C ALA A 106 9.12 -15.27 7.03
N LEU A 107 8.24 -14.76 6.16
CA LEU A 107 7.32 -15.58 5.37
C LEU A 107 7.53 -15.49 3.86
N LEU A 108 8.19 -14.43 3.39
CA LEU A 108 8.50 -14.21 1.98
C LEU A 108 10.03 -14.13 1.79
N PRO A 109 10.58 -14.69 0.71
CA PRO A 109 12.03 -14.72 0.51
C PRO A 109 12.62 -13.36 0.14
N GLN A 110 11.87 -12.51 -0.58
CA GLN A 110 12.29 -11.17 -1.01
C GLN A 110 11.10 -10.20 -0.99
N PRO A 111 10.52 -9.91 0.19
CA PRO A 111 9.40 -8.98 0.28
C PRO A 111 9.82 -7.58 -0.13
N GLN A 112 8.96 -6.87 -0.86
CA GLN A 112 9.07 -5.43 -1.05
C GLN A 112 8.03 -4.72 -0.19
N LEU A 113 8.47 -3.85 0.70
CA LEU A 113 7.64 -3.02 1.56
C LEU A 113 7.98 -1.55 1.35
N GLY A 114 7.07 -0.84 0.69
CA GLY A 114 7.13 0.60 0.54
C GLY A 114 6.26 1.34 1.53
N VAL A 115 6.33 2.66 1.50
CA VAL A 115 5.47 3.55 2.28
C VAL A 115 4.55 4.30 1.35
N TRP A 116 3.26 4.37 1.69
CA TRP A 116 2.34 5.32 1.11
C TRP A 116 2.26 6.54 2.01
N HIS A 117 2.52 7.72 1.45
CA HIS A 117 2.39 8.99 2.15
C HIS A 117 1.73 10.03 1.24
N ARG A 118 0.84 10.82 1.82
CA ARG A 118 0.22 11.96 1.15
C ARG A 118 0.87 13.23 1.65
N PHE A 119 1.63 13.87 0.75
CA PHE A 119 2.29 15.13 1.03
C PHE A 119 1.26 16.27 1.13
N SER A 120 1.47 17.15 2.11
CA SER A 120 0.74 18.42 2.19
C SER A 120 1.46 19.48 1.34
N GLU A 121 0.70 20.38 0.71
CA GLU A 121 1.26 21.48 -0.08
C GLU A 121 1.90 22.58 0.76
N GLU A 122 1.47 22.74 2.02
CA GLU A 122 1.76 23.97 2.78
C GLU A 122 3.17 24.02 3.37
N ALA A 123 3.86 22.88 3.53
CA ALA A 123 5.23 22.82 4.03
C ALA A 123 5.89 21.45 3.81
N MET A 124 6.24 21.12 2.55
CA MET A 124 6.98 19.88 2.26
C MET A 124 8.27 19.76 3.09
N SER A 125 8.96 20.87 3.38
CA SER A 125 10.21 20.86 4.16
C SER A 125 10.03 20.46 5.63
N ASP A 126 8.84 20.66 6.19
CA ASP A 126 8.54 20.38 7.60
C ASP A 126 7.71 19.09 7.77
N ASP A 127 7.55 18.31 6.71
CA ASP A 127 6.77 17.09 6.75
C ASP A 127 7.45 16.05 7.67
N PRO A 128 6.81 15.66 8.79
CA PRO A 128 7.38 14.72 9.75
C PRO A 128 7.68 13.34 9.15
N PHE A 129 7.06 12.98 8.02
CA PHE A 129 7.40 11.76 7.30
C PHE A 129 8.82 11.82 6.72
N LEU A 130 9.25 12.97 6.20
CA LEU A 130 10.58 13.12 5.58
C LEU A 130 11.73 12.98 6.59
N ALA A 131 11.48 13.29 7.86
CA ALA A 131 12.42 13.07 8.96
C ALA A 131 12.33 11.66 9.57
N SER A 132 11.35 10.85 9.16
CA SER A 132 11.10 9.55 9.76
C SER A 132 12.16 8.52 9.35
N PRO A 133 12.69 7.71 10.29
CA PRO A 133 13.62 6.64 9.94
C PRO A 133 12.97 5.55 9.08
N ILE A 134 11.63 5.47 9.06
CA ILE A 134 10.85 4.55 8.22
C ILE A 134 11.17 4.79 6.73
N LEU A 135 11.34 6.05 6.30
CA LEU A 135 11.60 6.38 4.91
C LEU A 135 12.93 5.81 4.42
N ALA A 136 13.96 5.79 5.27
CA ALA A 136 15.27 5.23 4.94
C ALA A 136 15.26 3.69 4.83
N GLU A 137 14.25 3.04 5.40
CA GLU A 137 14.09 1.60 5.42
C GLU A 137 13.13 1.07 4.35
N ALA A 138 12.35 1.95 3.71
CA ALA A 138 11.33 1.59 2.73
C ALA A 138 11.96 1.26 1.37
N ASP A 139 11.46 0.20 0.72
CA ASP A 139 11.95 -0.21 -0.61
C ASP A 139 11.52 0.75 -1.72
N PHE A 140 10.40 1.44 -1.52
CA PHE A 140 9.86 2.44 -2.43
C PHE A 140 8.93 3.40 -1.70
N LEU A 141 8.69 4.56 -2.32
CA LEU A 141 7.71 5.53 -1.89
C LEU A 141 6.55 5.55 -2.88
N ALA A 142 5.34 5.42 -2.38
CA ALA A 142 4.11 5.67 -3.10
C ALA A 142 3.46 6.95 -2.57
N CYS A 143 2.90 7.75 -3.46
CA CYS A 143 2.16 8.94 -3.09
C CYS A 143 0.99 9.15 -4.05
N GLN A 144 0.00 9.92 -3.62
CA GLN A 144 -1.03 10.42 -4.51
C GLN A 144 -0.39 11.43 -5.47
N ALA A 145 -0.55 11.22 -6.77
CA ALA A 145 -0.08 12.11 -7.82
C ALA A 145 -1.27 12.71 -8.57
N ASP A 146 -2.24 13.26 -7.84
CA ASP A 146 -3.35 13.99 -8.42
C ASP A 146 -3.00 15.47 -8.53
N ALA A 147 -2.52 15.87 -9.70
CA ALA A 147 -2.19 17.26 -10.00
C ALA A 147 -3.41 18.20 -9.95
N ASN A 148 -4.62 17.65 -9.89
CA ASN A 148 -5.87 18.39 -9.82
C ASN A 148 -6.51 18.30 -8.43
N GLU A 149 -5.82 17.80 -7.41
CA GLU A 149 -6.38 17.64 -6.07
C GLU A 149 -6.93 18.95 -5.49
N LEU A 150 -6.29 20.08 -5.79
CA LEU A 150 -6.76 21.41 -5.39
C LEU A 150 -7.55 22.15 -6.47
N LEU A 151 -7.89 21.47 -7.57
CA LEU A 151 -8.66 22.07 -8.65
C LEU A 151 -10.11 22.27 -8.22
N ASP A 152 -10.41 23.45 -7.68
CA ASP A 152 -11.80 23.87 -7.44
C ASP A 152 -12.43 24.40 -8.73
N LEU A 153 -13.14 23.52 -9.44
CA LEU A 153 -13.84 23.86 -10.68
C LEU A 153 -14.85 25.01 -10.53
N ALA A 154 -15.36 25.27 -9.32
CA ALA A 154 -16.30 26.35 -9.06
C ALA A 154 -15.62 27.73 -8.93
N GLN A 155 -14.31 27.76 -8.68
CA GLN A 155 -13.53 28.99 -8.52
C GLN A 155 -12.63 29.31 -9.72
N LEU A 156 -12.64 28.48 -10.76
CA LEU A 156 -11.79 28.66 -11.94
C LEU A 156 -12.33 29.74 -12.88
N ASP A 157 -11.52 30.77 -13.08
CA ASP A 157 -11.63 31.65 -14.23
C ASP A 157 -11.13 30.86 -15.47
N SER A 158 -12.04 30.59 -16.41
CA SER A 158 -11.78 29.84 -17.65
C SER A 158 -10.57 30.35 -18.46
N SER A 159 -10.17 31.61 -18.28
CA SER A 159 -8.98 32.21 -18.91
C SER A 159 -7.64 31.71 -18.36
N ARG A 160 -7.61 31.14 -17.14
CA ARG A 160 -6.41 30.61 -16.48
C ARG A 160 -6.13 29.14 -16.79
N LEU A 161 -7.08 28.43 -17.39
CA LEU A 161 -6.93 27.02 -17.79
C LEU A 161 -5.97 26.82 -18.97
N ALA A 162 -5.61 27.89 -19.69
CA ALA A 162 -4.73 27.84 -20.86
C ALA A 162 -3.22 27.97 -20.53
N SER A 163 -2.81 28.07 -19.26
CA SER A 163 -1.42 28.41 -18.91
C SER A 163 -0.54 27.26 -18.39
N SER A 164 -0.83 26.00 -18.72
CA SER A 164 0.01 24.85 -18.31
C SER A 164 1.23 24.57 -19.21
N GLU A 165 1.49 25.39 -20.25
CA GLU A 165 2.65 25.18 -21.14
C GLU A 165 3.95 25.88 -20.71
N SER A 166 4.00 26.49 -19.52
CA SER A 166 5.22 27.13 -19.02
C SER A 166 6.09 26.17 -18.19
N TYR A 167 6.52 25.05 -18.79
CA TYR A 167 7.62 24.27 -18.23
C TYR A 167 8.90 25.11 -18.32
N PRO A 168 9.67 25.29 -17.23
CA PRO A 168 10.98 25.92 -17.33
C PRO A 168 11.89 25.02 -18.16
N VAL A 169 12.18 25.44 -19.39
CA VAL A 169 13.23 24.84 -20.20
C VAL A 169 14.55 25.22 -19.53
N HIS A 170 15.16 24.28 -18.82
CA HIS A 170 16.53 24.45 -18.36
C HIS A 170 17.45 24.68 -19.58
N LYS A 171 18.15 25.82 -19.58
CA LYS A 171 19.25 26.11 -20.50
C LYS A 171 20.54 25.52 -19.98
#